data_AF-A0A6V7HF75-F1
#
_entry.id   AF-A0A6V7HF75-F1
#
_cell.length_a   1.000
_cell.length_b   1.000
_cell.length_c   1.000
_cell.angle_alpha   90.00
_cell.angle_beta   90.00
_cell.angle_gamma   90.00
#
_symmetry.space_group_name_H-M   'P 1'
#
loop_
_entity.id
_entity.type
_entity.pdbx_description
1 polymer ?
#
loop_
_entity_poly.entity_id
_entity_poly.type
_entity_poly.pdbx_seq_one_letter_code
_entity_poly.pdbx_strand_id
1 'polypeptide(L)'
;MISYHDKFRLFITTKLANPHYAPEISTKTTLCNFAIKEQGLEDQLLGIVVRKEKPQLEEQKDNLVFTIASNKRTLKELEDKILYLLNVAGDTLLDDLDLLSTLQSSKATSTSIEESLIVSEQTEKEIDLAREEYRPCAHRAAILFFVLNDTSLIDPMYQFALDAYITLFMLSIEKSSRSAKLSERIENLNEYHTYAFYKNTCRGLFEQHKLLFSFNMCMKILDAQEKVIHSEYAFLLRGGIVLDRENQPDKPVAWLPDETWDNITELDKLAGFHGLVASFEQFPRDWNN
;
A
#
# COMPACT_ATOMS: atom_id res chain seq x y z
N MET A 1 -18.11 40.48 -14.28
CA MET A 1 -18.36 39.08 -13.87
C MET A 1 -19.04 38.38 -15.02
N ILE A 2 -18.50 37.27 -15.49
CA ILE A 2 -19.14 36.44 -16.53
C ILE A 2 -20.17 35.57 -15.80
N SER A 3 -21.44 35.60 -16.22
CA SER A 3 -22.46 34.73 -15.65
C SER A 3 -22.24 33.30 -16.14
N TYR A 4 -21.97 32.37 -15.22
CA TYR A 4 -21.94 30.95 -15.51
C TYR A 4 -23.34 30.34 -15.38
N HIS A 5 -23.62 29.30 -16.15
CA HIS A 5 -24.86 28.53 -16.03
C HIS A 5 -24.81 27.64 -14.77
N ASP A 6 -25.90 27.53 -14.00
CA ASP A 6 -25.90 26.81 -12.70
C ASP A 6 -25.50 25.33 -12.79
N LYS A 7 -25.73 24.70 -13.95
CA LYS A 7 -25.31 23.32 -14.25
C LYS A 7 -23.86 23.17 -14.72
N PHE A 8 -23.14 24.26 -14.94
CA PHE A 8 -21.74 24.20 -15.36
C PHE A 8 -20.86 23.75 -14.20
N ARG A 9 -19.94 22.83 -14.48
CA ARG A 9 -18.91 22.35 -13.56
C ARG A 9 -17.59 22.33 -14.32
N LEU A 10 -16.54 22.87 -13.69
CA LEU A 10 -15.17 22.84 -14.22
C LEU A 10 -14.33 21.92 -13.36
N PHE A 11 -13.72 20.92 -13.99
CA PHE A 11 -12.74 20.04 -13.36
C PHE A 11 -11.39 20.29 -14.02
N ILE A 12 -10.36 20.49 -13.20
CA ILE A 12 -8.99 20.68 -13.66
C ILE A 12 -8.17 19.53 -13.09
N THR A 13 -7.43 18.83 -13.94
CA THR A 13 -6.55 17.74 -13.54
C THR A 13 -5.10 18.07 -13.90
N THR A 14 -4.16 17.55 -13.11
CA THR A 14 -2.72 17.70 -13.35
C THR A 14 -2.04 16.36 -13.16
N LYS A 15 -0.96 16.13 -13.91
CA LYS A 15 -0.09 14.95 -13.79
C LYS A 15 1.11 15.20 -12.88
N LEU A 16 1.31 16.44 -12.44
CA LEU A 16 2.40 16.77 -11.53
C LEU A 16 2.09 16.18 -10.14
N ALA A 17 3.07 15.48 -9.55
CA ALA A 17 2.90 14.86 -8.24
C ALA A 17 2.72 15.89 -7.12
N ASN A 18 3.55 16.95 -7.13
CA ASN A 18 3.54 18.00 -6.10
C ASN A 18 3.50 19.42 -6.75
N PRO A 19 2.37 19.81 -7.35
CA PRO A 19 2.18 21.14 -7.91
C PRO A 19 2.09 22.21 -6.81
N HIS A 20 2.73 23.36 -7.02
CA HIS A 20 2.61 24.50 -6.11
C HIS A 20 1.43 25.40 -6.52
N TYR A 21 0.46 25.55 -5.62
CA TYR A 21 -0.70 26.43 -5.83
C TYR A 21 -0.62 27.68 -4.96
N ALA A 22 -0.87 28.85 -5.55
CA ALA A 22 -0.98 30.08 -4.78
C ALA A 22 -2.23 30.03 -3.85
N PRO A 23 -2.21 30.68 -2.67
CA PRO A 23 -3.34 30.67 -1.74
C PRO A 23 -4.66 31.11 -2.38
N GLU A 24 -4.61 32.03 -3.33
CA GLU A 24 -5.78 32.50 -4.08
C GLU A 24 -6.51 31.37 -4.82
N ILE A 25 -5.78 30.40 -5.37
CA ILE A 25 -6.37 29.23 -6.05
C ILE A 25 -7.05 28.33 -5.03
N SER A 26 -6.40 28.09 -3.89
CA SER A 26 -6.94 27.26 -2.80
C SER A 26 -8.19 27.88 -2.14
N THR A 27 -8.35 29.20 -2.19
CA THR A 27 -9.59 29.86 -1.72
C THR A 27 -10.76 29.76 -2.71
N LYS A 28 -10.47 29.65 -4.01
CA LYS A 28 -11.49 29.65 -5.08
C LYS A 28 -11.87 28.24 -5.54
N THR A 29 -11.05 27.25 -5.24
CA THR A 29 -11.19 25.87 -5.73
C THR A 29 -10.90 24.88 -4.61
N THR A 30 -11.58 23.74 -4.63
CA THR A 30 -11.26 22.62 -3.74
C THR A 30 -10.20 21.75 -4.40
N LEU A 31 -9.08 21.53 -3.72
CA LEU A 31 -8.01 20.65 -4.18
C LEU A 31 -8.27 19.22 -3.68
N CYS A 32 -8.30 18.26 -4.61
CA CYS A 32 -8.43 16.83 -4.31
C CYS A 32 -7.12 16.12 -4.65
N ASN A 33 -6.50 15.44 -3.67
CA ASN A 33 -5.28 14.69 -3.88
C ASN A 33 -5.60 13.25 -4.35
N PHE A 34 -5.21 12.94 -5.58
CA PHE A 34 -5.33 11.60 -6.18
C PHE A 34 -3.99 10.84 -6.22
N ALA A 35 -2.98 11.29 -5.47
CA ALA A 35 -1.73 10.56 -5.35
C ALA A 35 -1.99 9.17 -4.76
N ILE A 36 -1.46 8.15 -5.45
CA ILE A 36 -1.60 6.76 -5.06
C ILE A 36 -0.79 6.54 -3.78
N LYS A 37 -1.46 6.03 -2.74
CA LYS A 37 -0.81 5.60 -1.50
C LYS A 37 -0.56 4.11 -1.55
N GLU A 38 0.50 3.68 -0.86
CA GLU A 38 0.90 2.27 -0.81
C GLU A 38 -0.22 1.35 -0.32
N GLN A 39 -0.81 1.68 0.83
CA GLN A 39 -1.95 0.94 1.36
C GLN A 39 -3.13 0.85 0.38
N GLY A 40 -3.46 1.96 -0.31
CA GLY A 40 -4.58 2.00 -1.24
C GLY A 40 -4.34 1.14 -2.48
N LEU A 41 -3.10 1.12 -2.98
CA LEU A 41 -2.73 0.25 -4.09
C LEU A 41 -2.68 -1.21 -3.64
N GLU A 42 -2.16 -1.50 -2.45
CA GLU A 42 -2.15 -2.85 -1.88
C GLU A 42 -3.56 -3.42 -1.80
N ASP A 43 -4.53 -2.67 -1.27
CA ASP A 43 -5.92 -3.12 -1.19
C ASP A 43 -6.55 -3.32 -2.58
N GLN A 44 -6.17 -2.50 -3.57
CA GLN A 44 -6.60 -2.68 -4.96
C GLN A 44 -6.01 -3.97 -5.56
N LEU A 45 -4.72 -4.22 -5.36
CA LEU A 45 -4.03 -5.43 -5.85
C LEU A 45 -4.54 -6.68 -5.14
N LEU A 46 -4.91 -6.57 -3.86
CA LEU A 46 -5.56 -7.63 -3.10
C LEU A 46 -6.89 -8.03 -3.74
N GLY A 47 -7.74 -7.05 -4.07
CA GLY A 47 -8.99 -7.32 -4.80
C GLY A 47 -8.74 -8.02 -6.14
N ILE A 48 -7.70 -7.61 -6.89
CA ILE A 48 -7.34 -8.22 -8.18
C ILE A 48 -6.91 -9.69 -8.02
N VAL A 49 -6.02 -9.99 -7.06
CA VAL A 49 -5.54 -11.36 -6.85
C VAL A 49 -6.66 -12.27 -6.34
N VAL A 50 -7.47 -11.80 -5.39
CA VAL A 50 -8.62 -12.56 -4.87
C VAL A 50 -9.62 -12.83 -5.99
N ARG A 51 -9.98 -11.83 -6.80
CA ARG A 51 -10.92 -12.01 -7.91
C ARG A 51 -10.44 -13.05 -8.94
N LYS A 52 -9.12 -13.18 -9.13
CA LYS A 52 -8.53 -14.16 -10.06
C LYS A 52 -8.34 -15.55 -9.43
N GLU A 53 -8.05 -15.64 -8.13
CA GLU A 53 -7.80 -16.92 -7.45
C GLU A 53 -9.07 -17.54 -6.85
N LYS A 54 -9.93 -16.73 -6.23
CA LYS A 54 -11.19 -17.12 -5.58
C LYS A 54 -12.34 -16.19 -6.03
N PRO A 55 -12.78 -16.25 -7.30
CA PRO A 55 -13.82 -15.35 -7.83
C PRO A 55 -15.14 -15.42 -7.06
N GLN A 56 -15.52 -16.61 -6.57
CA GLN A 56 -16.74 -16.80 -5.77
C GLN A 56 -16.72 -16.01 -4.47
N LEU A 57 -15.54 -15.88 -3.83
CA LEU A 57 -15.38 -15.13 -2.59
C LEU A 57 -15.58 -13.62 -2.84
N GLU A 58 -15.06 -13.11 -3.96
CA GLU A 58 -15.22 -11.70 -4.33
C GLU A 58 -16.67 -11.39 -4.73
N GLU A 59 -17.35 -12.30 -5.46
CA GLU A 59 -18.77 -12.16 -5.79
C GLU A 59 -19.65 -12.18 -4.53
N GLN A 60 -19.35 -13.05 -3.55
CA GLN A 60 -20.03 -13.05 -2.26
C GLN A 60 -19.83 -11.72 -1.51
N LYS A 61 -18.60 -11.18 -1.53
CA LYS A 61 -18.32 -9.87 -0.93
C LYS A 61 -19.13 -8.76 -1.60
N ASP A 62 -19.12 -8.69 -2.93
CA ASP A 62 -19.85 -7.66 -3.68
C ASP A 62 -21.36 -7.69 -3.38
N ASN A 63 -21.95 -8.90 -3.35
CA ASN A 63 -23.35 -9.10 -2.99
C ASN A 63 -23.66 -8.70 -1.54
N LEU A 64 -22.76 -9.02 -0.61
CA LEU A 64 -22.91 -8.69 0.80
C LEU A 64 -22.87 -7.19 1.03
N VAL A 65 -21.92 -6.48 0.40
CA VAL A 65 -21.82 -5.01 0.46
C VAL A 65 -23.09 -4.35 -0.06
N PHE A 66 -23.63 -4.83 -1.19
CA PHE A 66 -24.90 -4.34 -1.72
C PHE A 66 -26.06 -4.56 -0.75
N THR A 67 -26.14 -5.76 -0.16
CA THR A 67 -27.18 -6.14 0.81
C THR A 67 -27.10 -5.27 2.07
N ILE A 68 -25.92 -5.08 2.64
CA ILE A 68 -25.70 -4.22 3.81
C ILE A 68 -26.11 -2.77 3.49
N ALA A 69 -25.71 -2.23 2.33
CA ALA A 69 -26.08 -0.88 1.94
C ALA A 69 -27.60 -0.72 1.77
N SER A 70 -28.26 -1.69 1.14
CA SER A 70 -29.72 -1.72 0.98
C SER A 70 -30.44 -1.80 2.32
N ASN A 71 -29.96 -2.66 3.23
CA ASN A 71 -30.54 -2.84 4.56
C ASN A 71 -30.36 -1.58 5.42
N LYS A 72 -29.17 -0.96 5.42
CA LYS A 72 -28.91 0.32 6.14
C LYS A 72 -29.82 1.44 5.63
N ARG A 73 -30.04 1.50 4.31
CA ARG A 73 -30.98 2.46 3.71
C ARG A 73 -32.42 2.21 4.15
N THR A 74 -32.88 0.96 4.05
CA THR A 74 -34.25 0.58 4.43
C THR A 74 -34.52 0.84 5.91
N LEU A 75 -33.53 0.56 6.78
CA LEU A 75 -33.62 0.84 8.21
C LEU A 75 -33.79 2.34 8.48
N LYS A 76 -33.01 3.19 7.81
CA LYS A 76 -33.15 4.64 7.91
C LYS A 76 -34.52 5.14 7.41
N GLU A 77 -35.00 4.60 6.28
CA GLU A 77 -36.33 4.94 5.75
C GLU A 77 -37.46 4.53 6.71
N LEU A 78 -37.32 3.40 7.42
CA LEU A 78 -38.25 2.97 8.46
C LEU A 78 -38.19 3.88 9.69
N GLU A 79 -37.00 4.27 10.15
CA GLU A 79 -36.82 5.22 11.25
C GLU A 79 -37.46 6.59 10.95
N ASP A 80 -37.19 7.14 9.75
CA ASP A 80 -37.76 8.41 9.30
C ASP A 80 -39.30 8.32 9.22
N LYS A 81 -39.84 7.18 8.76
CA LYS A 81 -41.28 6.93 8.71
C LYS A 81 -41.90 6.86 10.11
N ILE A 82 -41.25 6.19 11.05
CA ILE A 82 -41.70 6.10 12.45
C ILE A 82 -41.73 7.51 13.08
N LEU A 83 -40.66 8.29 12.89
CA LEU A 83 -40.58 9.67 13.38
C LEU A 83 -41.68 10.55 12.79
N TYR A 84 -41.95 10.42 11.50
CA TYR A 84 -43.05 11.12 10.85
C TYR A 84 -44.41 10.75 11.45
N LEU A 85 -44.69 9.45 11.60
CA LEU A 85 -45.98 8.98 12.15
C LEU A 85 -46.17 9.43 13.61
N LEU A 86 -45.12 9.41 14.43
CA LEU A 86 -45.17 9.90 15.81
C LEU A 86 -45.43 11.42 15.88
N ASN A 87 -44.83 12.20 14.98
CA ASN A 87 -45.04 13.64 14.91
C ASN A 87 -46.47 13.97 14.48
N VAL A 88 -47.02 13.25 13.49
CA VAL A 88 -48.40 13.46 13.02
C VAL A 88 -49.44 13.04 14.06
N ALA A 89 -49.18 11.96 14.81
CA ALA A 89 -50.15 11.41 15.76
C ALA A 89 -50.33 12.24 17.03
N GLY A 90 -49.30 13.00 17.47
CA GLY A 90 -49.38 13.88 18.64
C GLY A 90 -49.94 13.18 19.90
N ASP A 91 -50.92 13.80 20.56
CA ASP A 91 -51.60 13.25 21.76
C ASP A 91 -52.68 12.19 21.44
N THR A 92 -53.03 11.99 20.16
CA THR A 92 -54.09 11.07 19.68
C THR A 92 -53.58 9.67 19.31
N LEU A 93 -52.31 9.37 19.62
CA LEU A 93 -51.64 8.12 19.24
C LEU A 93 -52.37 6.84 19.67
N LEU A 94 -53.07 6.87 20.81
CA LEU A 94 -53.78 5.71 21.36
C LEU A 94 -55.13 5.44 20.67
N ASP A 95 -55.68 6.42 19.96
CA ASP A 95 -57.01 6.32 19.34
C ASP A 95 -56.95 5.80 17.90
N ASP A 96 -55.79 5.86 17.25
CA ASP A 96 -55.56 5.39 15.88
C ASP A 96 -54.96 3.97 15.86
N LEU A 97 -55.84 2.97 15.85
CA LEU A 97 -55.48 1.55 15.79
C LEU A 97 -54.70 1.19 14.51
N ASP A 98 -54.96 1.86 13.39
CA ASP A 98 -54.27 1.61 12.12
C ASP A 98 -52.82 2.12 12.19
N LEU A 99 -52.61 3.29 12.80
CA LEU A 99 -51.28 3.85 13.04
C LEU A 99 -50.48 3.01 14.05
N LEU A 100 -51.12 2.50 15.10
CA LEU A 100 -50.50 1.57 16.07
C LEU A 100 -50.05 0.27 15.38
N SER A 101 -50.89 -0.30 14.52
CA SER A 101 -50.54 -1.52 13.76
C SER A 101 -49.40 -1.29 12.77
N THR A 102 -49.35 -0.11 12.15
CA THR A 102 -48.28 0.29 11.22
C THR A 102 -46.96 0.51 11.97
N LEU A 103 -47.00 1.08 13.17
CA LEU A 103 -45.84 1.22 14.06
C LEU A 103 -45.32 -0.14 14.52
N GLN A 104 -46.19 -1.05 14.93
CA GLN A 104 -45.81 -2.39 15.37
C GLN A 104 -45.17 -3.21 14.24
N SER A 105 -45.76 -3.19 13.04
CA SER A 105 -45.19 -3.87 11.87
C SER A 105 -43.85 -3.27 11.44
N SER A 106 -43.74 -1.94 11.37
CA SER A 106 -42.49 -1.25 11.02
C SER A 106 -41.38 -1.53 12.05
N LYS A 107 -41.72 -1.56 13.34
CA LYS A 107 -40.79 -1.95 14.42
C LYS A 107 -40.32 -3.39 14.27
N ALA A 108 -41.24 -4.33 14.01
CA ALA A 108 -40.89 -5.74 13.81
C ALA A 108 -39.97 -5.94 12.60
N THR A 109 -40.24 -5.26 11.47
CA THR A 109 -39.37 -5.28 10.29
C THR A 109 -38.00 -4.66 10.59
N SER A 110 -37.95 -3.55 11.32
CA SER A 110 -36.69 -2.91 11.72
C SER A 110 -35.82 -3.85 12.56
N THR A 111 -36.40 -4.52 13.57
CA THR A 111 -35.68 -5.50 14.40
C THR A 111 -35.14 -6.66 13.56
N SER A 112 -35.94 -7.19 12.62
CA SER A 112 -35.48 -8.26 11.72
C SER A 112 -34.33 -7.82 10.80
N ILE A 113 -34.38 -6.60 10.27
CA ILE A 113 -33.28 -6.04 9.46
C ILE A 113 -32.02 -5.89 10.31
N GLU A 114 -32.15 -5.39 11.54
CA GLU A 114 -31.03 -5.21 12.47
C GLU A 114 -30.35 -6.55 12.81
N GLU A 115 -31.12 -7.61 13.10
CA GLU A 115 -30.60 -8.96 13.28
C GLU A 115 -29.89 -9.49 12.02
N SER A 116 -30.49 -9.29 10.84
CA SER A 116 -29.88 -9.68 9.57
C SER A 116 -28.58 -8.91 9.29
N LEU A 117 -28.48 -7.67 9.75
CA LEU A 117 -27.32 -6.80 9.57
C LEU A 117 -26.16 -7.27 10.43
N ILE A 118 -26.42 -7.68 11.68
CA ILE A 118 -25.42 -8.29 12.57
C ILE A 118 -24.83 -9.55 11.92
N VAL A 119 -25.66 -10.43 11.38
CA VAL A 119 -25.19 -11.64 10.68
C VAL A 119 -24.36 -11.27 9.45
N SER A 120 -24.82 -10.30 8.65
CA SER A 120 -24.12 -9.85 7.45
C SER A 120 -22.74 -9.26 7.77
N GLU A 121 -22.63 -8.44 8.82
CA GLU A 121 -21.35 -7.86 9.26
C GLU A 121 -20.40 -8.92 9.84
N GLN A 122 -20.93 -9.99 10.44
CA GLN A 122 -20.10 -11.13 10.86
C GLN A 122 -19.57 -11.93 9.67
N THR A 123 -20.44 -12.22 8.68
CA THR A 123 -20.02 -12.87 7.44
C THR A 123 -19.03 -12.02 6.65
N GLU A 124 -19.15 -10.69 6.67
CA GLU A 124 -18.22 -9.77 6.01
C GLU A 124 -16.81 -9.93 6.59
N LYS A 125 -16.69 -10.00 7.93
CA LYS A 125 -15.41 -10.22 8.61
C LYS A 125 -14.79 -11.57 8.22
N GLU A 126 -15.58 -12.63 8.13
CA GLU A 126 -15.09 -13.95 7.74
C GLU A 126 -14.59 -13.96 6.29
N ILE A 127 -15.32 -13.31 5.39
CA ILE A 127 -14.90 -13.13 3.99
C ILE A 127 -13.62 -12.31 3.92
N ASP A 128 -13.52 -11.22 4.68
CA ASP A 128 -12.32 -10.39 4.71
C ASP A 128 -11.12 -11.16 5.24
N LEU A 129 -11.26 -11.94 6.31
CA LEU A 129 -10.18 -12.82 6.80
C LEU A 129 -9.71 -13.81 5.71
N ALA A 130 -10.63 -14.36 4.91
CA ALA A 130 -10.26 -15.24 3.80
C ALA A 130 -9.56 -14.50 2.64
N ARG A 131 -9.81 -13.20 2.47
CA ARG A 131 -9.11 -12.33 1.50
C ARG A 131 -7.71 -12.01 2.00
N GLU A 132 -7.57 -11.69 3.28
CA GLU A 132 -6.31 -11.36 3.95
C GLU A 132 -5.23 -12.44 3.78
N GLU A 133 -5.61 -13.70 3.56
CA GLU A 133 -4.64 -14.76 3.25
C GLU A 133 -3.77 -14.45 2.01
N TYR A 134 -4.27 -13.67 1.06
CA TYR A 134 -3.53 -13.24 -0.14
C TYR A 134 -2.81 -11.90 0.02
N ARG A 135 -2.95 -11.20 1.15
CA ARG A 135 -2.29 -9.91 1.40
C ARG A 135 -0.78 -9.93 1.18
N PRO A 136 -0.01 -10.97 1.56
CA PRO A 136 1.43 -11.00 1.28
C PRO A 136 1.78 -10.88 -0.21
N CYS A 137 0.91 -11.35 -1.10
CA CYS A 137 1.09 -11.21 -2.54
C CYS A 137 0.81 -9.78 -3.02
N ALA A 138 -0.26 -9.19 -2.52
CA ALA A 138 -0.64 -7.80 -2.83
C ALA A 138 0.40 -6.80 -2.31
N HIS A 139 0.89 -7.01 -1.08
CA HIS A 139 1.93 -6.19 -0.46
C HIS A 139 3.23 -6.23 -1.27
N ARG A 140 3.67 -7.43 -1.66
CA ARG A 140 4.84 -7.62 -2.53
C ARG A 140 4.69 -6.87 -3.86
N ALA A 141 3.52 -6.97 -4.49
CA ALA A 141 3.24 -6.28 -5.74
C ALA A 141 3.21 -4.75 -5.56
N ALA A 142 2.60 -4.24 -4.48
CA ALA A 142 2.60 -2.82 -4.16
C ALA A 142 4.03 -2.26 -4.05
N ILE A 143 4.91 -2.92 -3.28
CA ILE A 143 6.33 -2.54 -3.15
C ILE A 143 7.01 -2.45 -4.52
N LEU A 144 6.82 -3.46 -5.37
CA LEU A 144 7.41 -3.48 -6.72
C LEU A 144 6.90 -2.32 -7.58
N PHE A 145 5.62 -1.94 -7.48
CA PHE A 145 5.11 -0.77 -8.17
C PHE A 145 5.75 0.53 -7.68
N PHE A 146 5.94 0.71 -6.37
CA PHE A 146 6.61 1.92 -5.87
C PHE A 146 8.09 1.98 -6.26
N VAL A 147 8.78 0.83 -6.28
CA VAL A 147 10.13 0.72 -6.88
C VAL A 147 10.11 1.15 -8.35
N LEU A 148 9.10 0.76 -9.12
CA LEU A 148 8.93 1.20 -10.51
C LEU A 148 8.72 2.70 -10.59
N ASN A 149 7.83 3.25 -9.77
CA ASN A 149 7.51 4.68 -9.76
C ASN A 149 8.73 5.54 -9.39
N ASP A 150 9.54 5.07 -8.45
CA ASP A 150 10.77 5.74 -8.00
C ASP A 150 11.86 5.77 -9.08
N THR A 151 11.79 4.91 -10.12
CA THR A 151 12.75 4.99 -11.23
C THR A 151 12.69 6.30 -12.00
N SER A 152 11.54 6.99 -11.96
CA SER A 152 11.40 8.34 -12.54
C SER A 152 12.29 9.41 -11.88
N LEU A 153 12.75 9.15 -10.64
CA LEU A 153 13.71 10.01 -9.94
C LEU A 153 15.14 9.84 -10.47
N ILE A 154 15.46 8.68 -11.07
CA ILE A 154 16.75 8.41 -11.70
C ILE A 154 16.81 9.09 -13.06
N ASP A 155 15.80 8.85 -13.89
CA ASP A 155 15.67 9.45 -15.20
C ASP A 155 14.19 9.78 -15.48
N PRO A 156 13.85 11.03 -15.85
CA PRO A 156 12.47 11.40 -16.16
C PRO A 156 11.82 10.59 -17.29
N MET A 157 12.60 9.90 -18.13
CA MET A 157 12.10 9.00 -19.18
C MET A 157 11.48 7.72 -18.61
N TYR A 158 11.80 7.34 -17.37
CA TYR A 158 11.29 6.13 -16.72
C TYR A 158 9.92 6.36 -16.10
N GLN A 159 8.93 6.59 -16.96
CA GLN A 159 7.53 6.75 -16.57
C GLN A 159 6.72 5.55 -17.01
N PHE A 160 6.04 4.93 -16.06
CA PHE A 160 5.22 3.75 -16.29
C PHE A 160 3.79 4.02 -15.82
N ALA A 161 2.82 3.59 -16.64
CA ALA A 161 1.42 3.68 -16.27
C ALA A 161 1.05 2.57 -15.26
N LEU A 162 0.24 2.92 -14.26
CA LEU A 162 -0.33 1.93 -13.33
C LEU A 162 -1.10 0.84 -14.08
N ASP A 163 -1.87 1.19 -15.11
CA ASP A 163 -2.64 0.22 -15.89
C ASP A 163 -1.76 -0.84 -16.56
N ALA A 164 -0.57 -0.43 -17.04
CA ALA A 164 0.39 -1.36 -17.63
C ALA A 164 0.96 -2.31 -16.58
N TYR A 165 1.22 -1.80 -15.37
CA TYR A 165 1.65 -2.61 -14.23
C TYR A 165 0.57 -3.61 -13.79
N ILE A 166 -0.68 -3.16 -13.63
CA ILE A 166 -1.82 -4.01 -13.28
C ILE A 166 -2.02 -5.12 -14.34
N THR A 167 -1.88 -4.79 -15.62
CA THR A 167 -1.95 -5.78 -16.70
C THR A 167 -0.86 -6.85 -16.56
N LEU A 168 0.38 -6.45 -16.25
CA LEU A 168 1.46 -7.38 -16.01
C LEU A 168 1.22 -8.26 -14.77
N PHE A 169 0.66 -7.68 -13.70
CA PHE A 169 0.30 -8.41 -12.49
C PHE A 169 -0.78 -9.47 -12.78
N MET A 170 -1.85 -9.12 -13.48
CA MET A 170 -2.89 -10.08 -13.90
C MET A 170 -2.30 -11.22 -14.75
N LEU A 171 -1.43 -10.90 -15.70
CA LEU A 171 -0.74 -11.91 -16.51
C LEU A 171 0.14 -12.84 -15.67
N SER A 172 0.76 -12.29 -14.62
CA SER A 172 1.61 -13.05 -13.69
C SER A 172 0.81 -14.02 -12.84
N ILE A 173 -0.39 -13.61 -12.41
CA ILE A 173 -1.32 -14.49 -11.69
C ILE A 173 -1.75 -15.67 -12.59
N GLU A 174 -2.03 -15.40 -13.86
CA GLU A 174 -2.47 -16.42 -14.81
C GLU A 174 -1.37 -17.42 -15.19
N LYS A 175 -0.13 -16.96 -15.36
CA LYS A 175 0.99 -17.78 -15.86
C LYS A 175 1.82 -18.47 -14.78
N SER A 176 1.71 -18.04 -13.54
CA SER A 176 2.44 -18.65 -12.42
C SER A 176 1.96 -20.08 -12.13
N SER A 177 2.83 -20.91 -11.57
CA SER A 177 2.52 -22.29 -11.19
C SER A 177 1.41 -22.33 -10.14
N ARG A 178 0.37 -23.13 -10.41
CA ARG A 178 -0.72 -23.40 -9.47
C ARG A 178 -0.25 -24.42 -8.44
N SER A 179 -0.63 -24.22 -7.18
CA SER A 179 -0.50 -25.22 -6.10
C SER A 179 -1.80 -25.29 -5.31
N ALA A 180 -2.09 -26.46 -4.74
CA ALA A 180 -3.21 -26.67 -3.83
C ALA A 180 -2.97 -26.06 -2.44
N LYS A 181 -1.70 -25.91 -2.04
CA LYS A 181 -1.33 -25.26 -0.79
C LYS A 181 -1.22 -23.76 -1.00
N LEU A 182 -1.95 -23.00 -0.20
CA LEU A 182 -2.00 -21.54 -0.35
C LEU A 182 -0.64 -20.88 -0.15
N SER A 183 0.14 -21.31 0.85
CA SER A 183 1.48 -20.77 1.11
C SER A 183 2.41 -20.92 -0.11
N GLU A 184 2.46 -22.13 -0.68
CA GLU A 184 3.24 -22.42 -1.89
C GLU A 184 2.71 -21.65 -3.11
N ARG A 185 1.38 -21.48 -3.21
CA ARG A 185 0.79 -20.66 -4.28
C ARG A 185 1.22 -19.20 -4.17
N ILE A 186 1.25 -18.63 -2.97
CA ILE A 186 1.70 -17.25 -2.72
C ILE A 186 3.18 -17.07 -3.07
N GLU A 187 4.02 -18.03 -2.69
CA GLU A 187 5.45 -18.03 -3.04
C GLU A 187 5.64 -18.06 -4.56
N ASN A 188 5.00 -19.01 -5.25
CA ASN A 188 5.03 -19.11 -6.71
C ASN A 188 4.55 -17.83 -7.42
N LEU A 189 3.50 -17.18 -6.89
CA LEU A 189 3.00 -15.91 -7.39
C LEU A 189 4.04 -14.80 -7.25
N ASN A 190 4.62 -14.69 -6.06
CA ASN A 190 5.61 -13.67 -5.74
C ASN A 190 6.88 -13.84 -6.56
N GLU A 191 7.40 -15.06 -6.68
CA GLU A 191 8.60 -15.36 -7.47
C GLU A 191 8.38 -15.06 -8.95
N TYR A 192 7.29 -15.60 -9.54
CA TYR A 192 6.99 -15.39 -10.94
C TYR A 192 6.77 -13.91 -11.25
N HIS A 193 5.97 -13.21 -10.43
CA HIS A 193 5.69 -11.80 -10.65
C HIS A 193 6.95 -10.95 -10.49
N THR A 194 7.79 -11.21 -9.46
CA THR A 194 9.07 -10.51 -9.27
C THR A 194 9.97 -10.64 -10.50
N TYR A 195 10.11 -11.86 -11.04
CA TYR A 195 10.90 -12.10 -12.25
C TYR A 195 10.30 -11.44 -13.49
N ALA A 196 8.99 -11.60 -13.70
CA ALA A 196 8.29 -11.03 -14.86
C ALA A 196 8.35 -9.49 -14.85
N PHE A 197 8.19 -8.89 -13.67
CA PHE A 197 8.34 -7.46 -13.42
C PHE A 197 9.76 -7.00 -13.76
N TYR A 198 10.78 -7.61 -13.17
CA TYR A 198 12.18 -7.27 -13.44
C TYR A 198 12.49 -7.34 -14.94
N LYS A 199 12.12 -8.46 -15.58
CA LYS A 199 12.35 -8.68 -17.01
C LYS A 199 11.64 -7.63 -17.86
N ASN A 200 10.40 -7.28 -17.55
CA ASN A 200 9.64 -6.31 -18.33
C ASN A 200 10.22 -4.90 -18.17
N THR A 201 10.56 -4.49 -16.95
CA THR A 201 11.12 -3.16 -16.66
C THR A 201 12.50 -3.00 -17.26
N CYS A 202 13.38 -4.00 -17.15
CA CYS A 202 14.72 -3.95 -17.75
C CYS A 202 14.75 -3.86 -19.28
N ARG A 203 13.64 -4.08 -19.99
CA ARG A 203 13.54 -3.81 -21.43
C ARG A 203 13.45 -2.32 -21.75
N GLY A 204 12.95 -1.51 -20.80
CA GLY A 204 12.85 -0.05 -20.93
C GLY A 204 13.99 0.73 -20.27
N LEU A 205 14.80 0.07 -19.43
CA LEU A 205 15.92 0.71 -18.73
C LEU A 205 17.23 0.67 -19.53
N PHE A 206 18.04 1.72 -19.38
CA PHE A 206 19.43 1.70 -19.85
C PHE A 206 20.27 0.72 -19.03
N GLU A 207 21.28 0.13 -19.67
CA GLU A 207 22.12 -0.91 -19.05
C GLU A 207 22.75 -0.44 -17.72
N GLN A 208 23.24 0.80 -17.69
CA GLN A 208 23.85 1.41 -16.51
C GLN A 208 22.93 1.47 -15.27
N HIS A 209 21.60 1.50 -15.46
CA HIS A 209 20.63 1.62 -14.36
C HIS A 209 20.07 0.27 -13.92
N LYS A 210 20.35 -0.83 -14.64
CA LYS A 210 19.76 -2.16 -14.32
C LYS A 210 20.26 -2.72 -12.99
N LEU A 211 21.55 -2.54 -12.68
CA LEU A 211 22.11 -2.99 -11.41
C LEU A 211 21.56 -2.18 -10.22
N LEU A 212 21.44 -0.86 -10.40
CA LEU A 212 20.82 0.01 -9.40
C LEU A 212 19.36 -0.40 -9.15
N PHE A 213 18.62 -0.68 -10.22
CA PHE A 213 17.23 -1.14 -10.13
C PHE A 213 17.10 -2.49 -9.43
N SER A 214 17.93 -3.49 -9.78
CA SER A 214 17.89 -4.80 -9.12
C SER A 214 18.26 -4.71 -7.63
N PHE A 215 19.26 -3.90 -7.30
CA PHE A 215 19.65 -3.62 -5.91
C PHE A 215 18.52 -2.94 -5.14
N ASN A 216 17.92 -1.87 -5.68
CA ASN A 216 16.82 -1.17 -5.01
C ASN A 216 15.60 -2.08 -4.81
N MET A 217 15.25 -2.89 -5.83
CA MET A 217 14.18 -3.88 -5.72
C MET A 217 14.45 -4.87 -4.58
N CYS A 218 15.66 -5.43 -4.52
CA CYS A 218 16.07 -6.36 -3.47
C CYS A 218 16.01 -5.71 -2.08
N MET A 219 16.56 -4.50 -1.94
CA MET A 219 16.55 -3.78 -0.66
C MET A 219 15.14 -3.49 -0.17
N LYS A 220 14.25 -2.97 -1.02
CA LYS A 220 12.85 -2.69 -0.64
C LYS A 220 12.08 -3.96 -0.25
N ILE A 221 12.38 -5.07 -0.92
CA ILE A 221 11.84 -6.38 -0.57
C ILE A 221 12.31 -6.83 0.81
N LEU A 222 13.60 -6.73 1.10
CA LEU A 222 14.18 -7.16 2.38
C LEU A 222 13.75 -6.24 3.52
N ASP A 223 13.59 -4.95 3.24
CA ASP A 223 13.12 -3.93 4.17
C ASP A 223 11.71 -4.23 4.65
N ALA A 224 10.81 -4.56 3.71
CA ALA A 224 9.46 -5.02 4.02
C ALA A 224 9.39 -6.36 4.76
N GLN A 225 10.45 -7.16 4.71
CA GLN A 225 10.60 -8.39 5.49
C GLN A 225 11.29 -8.16 6.85
N GLU A 226 11.59 -6.90 7.19
CA GLU A 226 12.32 -6.51 8.41
C GLU A 226 13.71 -7.18 8.52
N LYS A 227 14.32 -7.53 7.38
CA LYS A 227 15.64 -8.18 7.31
C LYS A 227 16.78 -7.19 7.12
N VAL A 228 16.47 -5.91 6.94
CA VAL A 228 17.47 -4.86 6.69
C VAL A 228 17.84 -4.19 8.00
N ILE A 229 19.13 -4.18 8.32
CA ILE A 229 19.66 -3.37 9.41
C ILE A 229 19.86 -1.96 8.86
N HIS A 230 18.99 -1.03 9.25
CA HIS A 230 18.99 0.34 8.70
C HIS A 230 20.29 1.10 8.91
N SER A 231 21.02 0.85 10.00
CA SER A 231 22.32 1.49 10.26
C SER A 231 23.39 1.03 9.26
N GLU A 232 23.44 -0.27 8.97
CA GLU A 232 24.34 -0.85 7.96
C GLU A 232 23.97 -0.38 6.55
N TYR A 233 22.67 -0.33 6.24
CA TYR A 233 22.21 0.18 4.95
C TYR A 233 22.50 1.67 4.76
N ALA A 234 22.31 2.49 5.80
CA ALA A 234 22.66 3.91 5.76
C ALA A 234 24.17 4.11 5.57
N PHE A 235 24.99 3.29 6.22
CA PHE A 235 26.43 3.28 6.03
C PHE A 235 26.81 2.91 4.59
N LEU A 236 26.20 1.87 4.01
CA LEU A 236 26.42 1.49 2.62
C LEU A 236 26.12 2.62 1.63
N LEU A 237 25.10 3.45 1.90
CA LEU A 237 24.70 4.55 1.03
C LEU A 237 25.53 5.83 1.21
N ARG A 238 25.97 6.13 2.43
CA ARG A 238 26.61 7.42 2.75
C ARG A 238 28.10 7.33 3.06
N GLY A 239 28.59 6.12 3.35
CA GLY A 239 29.91 5.89 3.94
C GLY A 239 29.97 6.30 5.42
N GLY A 240 31.16 6.17 5.98
CA GLY A 240 31.50 6.65 7.31
C GLY A 240 31.66 8.17 7.31
N ILE A 241 30.88 8.85 8.15
CA ILE A 241 31.04 10.29 8.40
C ILE A 241 31.76 10.45 9.73
N VAL A 242 33.02 10.83 9.66
CA VAL A 242 33.84 11.10 10.84
C VAL A 242 33.49 12.49 11.37
N LEU A 243 32.84 12.54 12.53
CA LEU A 243 32.49 13.79 13.21
C LEU A 243 33.57 14.27 14.18
N ASP A 244 34.32 13.34 14.76
CA ASP A 244 35.36 13.62 15.75
C ASP A 244 36.66 12.94 15.34
N ARG A 245 37.56 13.75 14.75
CA ARG A 245 38.84 13.28 14.23
C ARG A 245 39.92 13.16 15.31
N GLU A 246 39.73 13.81 16.46
CA GLU A 246 40.76 13.86 17.52
C GLU A 246 40.78 12.57 18.35
N ASN A 247 39.63 11.89 18.47
CA ASN A 247 39.50 10.63 19.22
C ASN A 247 39.52 9.38 18.33
N GLN A 248 39.92 9.50 17.05
CA GLN A 248 39.99 8.34 16.17
C GLN A 248 41.21 7.46 16.49
N PRO A 249 41.09 6.12 16.36
CA PRO A 249 42.22 5.22 16.43
C PRO A 249 43.31 5.60 15.41
N ASP A 250 44.56 5.57 15.84
CA ASP A 250 45.69 5.79 14.94
C ASP A 250 45.73 4.72 13.85
N LYS A 251 46.11 5.13 12.65
CA LYS A 251 46.18 4.24 11.51
C LYS A 251 47.31 3.20 11.70
N PRO A 252 47.01 1.89 11.68
CA PRO A 252 48.01 0.85 11.95
C PRO A 252 48.97 0.61 10.78
N VAL A 253 48.61 1.04 9.57
CA VAL A 253 49.35 0.73 8.33
C VAL A 253 49.50 1.95 7.42
N ALA A 254 50.69 2.14 6.83
CA ALA A 254 50.99 3.31 6.00
C ALA A 254 50.38 3.24 4.58
N TRP A 255 50.05 2.05 4.08
CA TRP A 255 49.53 1.85 2.70
C TRP A 255 48.05 2.22 2.55
N LEU A 256 47.31 2.30 3.66
CA LEU A 256 45.88 2.59 3.64
C LEU A 256 45.65 4.12 3.57
N PRO A 257 44.80 4.61 2.65
CA PRO A 257 44.40 6.01 2.61
C PRO A 257 43.63 6.42 3.87
N ASP A 258 43.80 7.66 4.31
CA ASP A 258 43.16 8.16 5.54
C ASP A 258 41.62 8.14 5.42
N GLU A 259 41.07 8.44 4.24
CA GLU A 259 39.62 8.35 3.98
C GLU A 259 39.07 6.92 4.12
N THR A 260 39.85 5.91 3.73
CA THR A 260 39.44 4.50 3.89
C THR A 260 39.52 4.08 5.35
N TRP A 261 40.51 4.57 6.09
CA TRP A 261 40.62 4.35 7.53
C TRP A 261 39.46 5.00 8.30
N ASP A 262 39.09 6.22 7.91
CA ASP A 262 37.92 6.93 8.42
C ASP A 262 36.64 6.08 8.24
N ASN A 263 36.43 5.52 7.05
CA ASN A 263 35.32 4.59 6.80
C ASN A 263 35.39 3.32 7.66
N ILE A 264 36.57 2.72 7.82
CA ILE A 264 36.78 1.50 8.62
C ILE A 264 36.47 1.73 10.09
N THR A 265 36.95 2.85 10.66
CA THR A 265 36.72 3.18 12.07
C THR A 265 35.24 3.47 12.36
N GLU A 266 34.52 4.09 11.42
CA GLU A 266 33.07 4.26 11.53
C GLU A 266 32.30 2.95 11.33
N LEU A 267 32.77 2.07 10.44
CA LEU A 267 32.19 0.75 10.23
C LEU A 267 32.30 -0.13 11.49
N ASP A 268 33.42 -0.06 12.22
CA ASP A 268 33.65 -0.82 13.46
C ASP A 268 32.67 -0.50 14.59
N LYS A 269 32.02 0.67 14.53
CA LYS A 269 30.97 1.07 15.47
C LYS A 269 29.64 0.35 15.22
N LEU A 270 29.47 -0.26 14.04
CA LEU A 270 28.27 -1.02 13.71
C LEU A 270 28.33 -2.42 14.33
N ALA A 271 27.20 -2.88 14.88
CA ALA A 271 27.13 -4.13 15.64
C ALA A 271 27.60 -5.36 14.84
N GLY A 272 27.32 -5.42 13.53
CA GLY A 272 27.75 -6.52 12.67
C GLY A 272 29.24 -6.52 12.31
N PHE A 273 29.95 -5.42 12.54
CA PHE A 273 31.33 -5.20 12.07
C PHE A 273 32.31 -4.89 13.20
N HIS A 274 31.90 -5.09 14.46
CA HIS A 274 32.75 -4.82 15.61
C HIS A 274 34.01 -5.70 15.63
N GLY A 275 35.17 -5.10 15.89
CA GLY A 275 36.47 -5.76 15.92
C GLY A 275 37.23 -5.71 14.58
N LEU A 276 36.74 -4.94 13.60
CA LEU A 276 37.42 -4.73 12.32
C LEU A 276 38.73 -3.98 12.54
N VAL A 277 38.74 -2.94 13.38
CA VAL A 277 39.95 -2.16 13.72
C VAL A 277 41.03 -3.08 14.31
N ALA A 278 40.65 -3.93 15.27
CA ALA A 278 41.56 -4.90 15.88
C ALA A 278 42.08 -5.94 14.87
N SER A 279 41.26 -6.36 13.90
CA SER A 279 41.68 -7.27 12.83
C SER A 279 42.74 -6.65 11.91
N PHE A 280 42.61 -5.36 11.58
CA PHE A 280 43.60 -4.62 10.80
C PHE A 280 44.94 -4.47 11.53
N GLU A 281 44.91 -4.30 12.87
CA GLU A 281 46.12 -4.27 13.70
C GLU A 281 46.82 -5.64 13.78
N GLN A 282 46.05 -6.73 13.90
CA GLN A 282 46.58 -8.08 14.09
C GLN A 282 47.06 -8.74 12.79
N PHE A 283 46.35 -8.50 11.68
CA PHE A 283 46.60 -9.18 10.40
C PHE A 283 46.82 -8.22 9.22
N PRO A 284 47.72 -7.22 9.33
CA PRO A 284 47.87 -6.18 8.31
C PRO A 284 48.36 -6.69 6.94
N ARG A 285 48.99 -7.88 6.90
CA ARG A 285 49.44 -8.50 5.65
C ARG A 285 48.30 -9.15 4.87
N ASP A 286 47.31 -9.70 5.56
CA ASP A 286 46.19 -10.41 4.93
C ASP A 286 45.22 -9.40 4.29
N TRP A 287 45.00 -8.25 4.93
CA TRP A 287 44.20 -7.14 4.40
C TRP A 287 44.84 -6.38 3.22
N ASN A 288 46.15 -6.57 3.00
CA ASN A 288 46.88 -5.90 1.93
C ASN A 288 46.93 -6.72 0.61
N ASN A 289 46.48 -7.98 0.64
CA ASN A 289 46.40 -8.85 -0.54
C ASN A 289 45.03 -8.78 -1.21
#